data_AF-A0A976S3M4-F1
#
_entry.id   AF-A0A976S3M4-F1
#
_cell.length_a   1.000
_cell.length_b   1.000
_cell.length_c   1.000
_cell.angle_alpha   90.00
_cell.angle_beta   90.00
_cell.angle_gamma   90.00
#
_symmetry.space_group_name_H-M   'P 1'
#
loop_
_entity.id
_entity.type
_entity.pdbx_description
1 polymer ?
#
loop_
_entity_poly.entity_id
_entity_poly.type
_entity_poly.pdbx_seq_one_letter_code
_entity_poly.pdbx_strand_id
1 'polypeptide(L)' 'MPAQRITKGDTVKVISGDHKGTTAKVLAVLTRKNAVLLEGIGQKHRHIKPNMLNPRGGSKDIHIPMPLSKVTLEKKETKK' A
#
# COMPACT_ATOMS: atom_id res chain seq x y z
N MET A 1 16.41 -13.97 -9.69
CA MET A 1 14.96 -13.65 -9.81
C MET A 1 14.33 -13.84 -8.43
N PRO A 2 13.85 -12.79 -7.72
CA PRO A 2 13.20 -13.01 -6.44
C PRO A 2 11.75 -13.46 -6.65
N ALA A 3 11.40 -14.62 -6.10
CA ALA A 3 10.05 -15.18 -6.12
C ALA A 3 9.07 -14.21 -5.43
N GLN A 4 8.25 -13.54 -6.24
CA GLN A 4 7.21 -12.64 -5.77
C GLN A 4 6.06 -13.49 -5.21
N ARG A 5 6.08 -13.79 -3.91
CA ARG A 5 5.03 -14.59 -3.25
C ARG A 5 3.74 -13.81 -2.97
N ILE A 6 3.70 -12.50 -3.26
CA ILE A 6 2.56 -11.62 -2.97
C ILE A 6 1.92 -11.17 -4.27
N THR A 7 0.62 -11.42 -4.41
CA THR A 7 -0.19 -11.00 -5.56
C THR A 7 -1.02 -9.75 -5.24
N LYS A 8 -1.49 -9.06 -6.28
CA LYS A 8 -2.42 -7.94 -6.10
C LYS A 8 -3.74 -8.50 -5.57
N GLY A 9 -4.27 -7.90 -4.50
CA GLY A 9 -5.49 -8.35 -3.84
C GLY A 9 -5.27 -9.23 -2.61
N ASP A 10 -4.04 -9.65 -2.32
CA ASP A 10 -3.73 -10.34 -1.06
C ASP A 10 -3.93 -9.42 0.15
N THR A 11 -4.26 -10.04 1.28
CA THR A 11 -4.27 -9.38 2.58
C THR A 11 -2.91 -9.57 3.23
N VAL A 12 -2.27 -8.47 3.60
CA VAL A 12 -0.96 -8.48 4.25
C VAL A 12 -1.02 -7.72 5.55
N LYS A 13 -0.20 -8.18 6.49
CA LYS A 13 0.01 -7.52 7.78
C LYS A 13 1.38 -6.86 7.79
N VAL A 14 1.44 -5.64 8.31
CA VAL A 14 2.69 -4.93 8.52
C VAL A 14 3.38 -5.45 9.78
N ILE A 15 4.63 -5.88 9.63
CA ILE A 15 5.45 -6.43 10.72
C ILE A 15 6.20 -5.33 11.46
N SER A 16 6.60 -4.28 10.74
CA SER A 16 7.49 -3.23 11.24
C SER A 16 7.24 -1.86 10.59
N GLY A 17 7.55 -0.80 11.33
CA GLY A 17 7.31 0.60 10.96
C GLY A 17 6.19 1.25 11.77
N ASP A 18 5.82 2.48 11.41
CA ASP A 18 4.81 3.30 12.11
C ASP A 18 3.41 2.66 12.12
N HIS A 19 3.11 1.82 11.13
CA HIS A 19 1.84 1.11 10.99
C HIS A 19 1.94 -0.37 11.38
N LYS A 20 2.81 -0.71 12.36
CA LYS A 20 3.00 -2.08 12.83
C LYS A 20 1.69 -2.69 13.32
N GLY A 21 1.39 -3.90 12.83
CA GLY A 21 0.20 -4.66 13.23
C GLY A 21 -1.05 -4.35 12.42
N THR A 22 -1.04 -3.33 11.56
CA THR A 22 -2.16 -3.03 10.67
C THR A 22 -2.24 -4.06 9.54
N THR A 23 -3.45 -4.57 9.33
CA THR A 23 -3.81 -5.41 8.19
C THR A 23 -4.32 -4.52 7.06
N ALA A 24 -3.80 -4.70 5.85
CA ALA A 24 -4.25 -3.97 4.68
C ALA A 24 -4.28 -4.85 3.43
N LYS A 25 -5.07 -4.40 2.46
CA LYS A 25 -5.18 -5.02 1.15
C LYS A 25 -4.11 -4.45 0.21
N VAL A 26 -3.51 -5.31 -0.60
CA VAL A 26 -2.53 -4.91 -1.62
C VAL A 26 -3.25 -4.35 -2.85
N LEU A 27 -3.10 -3.06 -3.11
CA LEU A 27 -3.61 -2.38 -4.31
C LEU A 27 -2.75 -2.69 -5.54
N ALA A 28 -1.43 -2.57 -5.38
CA ALA A 28 -0.49 -2.80 -6.46
C ALA A 28 0.86 -3.27 -5.93
N VAL A 29 1.46 -4.21 -6.64
CA VAL A 29 2.82 -4.66 -6.39
C VAL A 29 3.74 -3.95 -7.38
N LEU A 30 4.71 -3.20 -6.87
CA LEU A 30 5.75 -2.51 -7.64
C LEU A 30 6.99 -3.40 -7.68
N THR A 31 7.01 -4.39 -8.56
CA THR A 31 8.12 -5.34 -8.72
C THR A 31 9.46 -4.65 -8.98
N ARG A 32 9.48 -3.53 -9.73
CA ARG A 32 10.71 -2.77 -10.02
C ARG A 32 11.35 -2.14 -8.78
N LYS A 33 10.55 -1.81 -7.76
CA LYS A 33 11.00 -1.13 -6.54
C LYS A 33 10.98 -2.05 -5.32
N ASN A 34 10.68 -3.34 -5.50
CA ASN A 34 10.46 -4.30 -4.41
C ASN A 34 9.54 -3.76 -3.31
N ALA A 35 8.47 -3.07 -3.71
CA ALA A 35 7.54 -2.42 -2.81
C ALA A 35 6.08 -2.74 -3.18
N VAL A 36 5.17 -2.59 -2.22
CA VAL A 36 3.73 -2.81 -2.36
C VAL A 36 2.97 -1.57 -1.91
N LEU A 37 1.94 -1.22 -2.66
CA LEU A 37 0.96 -0.22 -2.27
C LEU A 37 -0.12 -0.91 -1.45
N LEU A 38 -0.28 -0.45 -0.22
CA LEU A 38 -1.28 -0.93 0.72
C LEU A 38 -2.36 0.12 0.88
N GLU A 39 -3.61 -0.33 0.98
CA GLU A 39 -4.74 0.54 1.25
C GLU A 39 -4.70 1.07 2.69
N GLY A 40 -4.90 2.37 2.88
CA GLY A 40 -4.97 3.02 4.19
C GLY A 40 -3.65 3.16 4.95
N ILE A 41 -2.53 2.65 4.44
CA ILE A 41 -1.21 2.73 5.08
C ILE A 41 -0.34 3.76 4.37
N GLY A 42 0.25 4.68 5.15
CA GLY A 42 1.10 5.74 4.62
C GLY A 42 0.35 6.73 3.73
N GLN A 43 -0.77 7.28 4.21
CA GLN A 43 -1.44 8.38 3.52
C GLN A 43 -0.59 9.64 3.61
N LYS A 44 -0.26 10.21 2.46
CA LYS A 44 0.37 11.53 2.37
C LYS A 44 -0.52 12.44 1.57
N HIS A 45 -0.83 13.60 2.14
CA HIS A 45 -1.53 14.64 1.41
C HIS A 45 -0.56 15.30 0.43
N ARG A 46 -0.79 15.08 -0.87
CA ARG A 46 -0.10 15.83 -1.92
C ARG A 46 -0.97 16.99 -2.33
N HIS A 47 -0.49 18.22 -2.08
CA HIS A 47 -1.11 19.43 -2.60
C HIS A 47 -0.90 19.48 -4.12
N ILE A 48 -2.01 19.51 -4.86
CA ILE A 48 -1.99 19.61 -6.32
C ILE A 48 -2.34 21.05 -6.69
N LYS A 49 -1.43 21.71 -7.42
CA LYS A 49 -1.71 23.03 -8.00
C LYS A 49 -2.90 22.92 -8.96
N PRO A 50 -3.81 23.91 -8.98
CA PRO A 50 -4.95 23.90 -9.89
C PRO A 50 -4.44 23.80 -11.34
N ASN A 51 -5.08 22.91 -12.11
CA ASN A 51 -4.78 22.68 -13.52
C ASN A 51 -6.11 22.42 -14.26
N MET A 52 -6.11 22.41 -15.60
CA MET A 52 -7.32 22.30 -16.43
C MET A 52 -8.22 21.09 -16.09
N LEU A 53 -7.65 19.97 -15.64
CA LEU A 53 -8.41 18.81 -15.16
C LEU A 53 -8.92 18.92 -13.70
N ASN A 54 -8.33 19.81 -12.89
CA ASN A 54 -8.70 20.02 -11.49
C ASN A 54 -8.77 21.53 -11.18
N PRO A 55 -9.82 22.23 -11.66
CA PRO A 55 -9.91 23.69 -11.60
C PRO A 55 -10.02 24.26 -10.17
N ARG A 56 -10.51 23.48 -9.20
CA ARG A 56 -10.58 23.88 -7.79
C ARG A 56 -9.28 23.65 -7.01
N GLY A 57 -8.26 23.03 -7.61
CA GLY A 57 -7.14 22.46 -6.85
C GLY A 57 -7.63 21.42 -5.83
N GLY A 58 -6.71 20.85 -5.05
CA GLY A 58 -7.11 19.93 -4.00
C GLY A 58 -5.94 19.19 -3.35
N SER A 59 -6.24 18.57 -2.22
CA SER A 59 -5.36 17.61 -1.55
C SER A 59 -5.71 16.23 -2.06
N LYS A 60 -4.74 15.54 -2.67
CA LYS A 60 -4.93 14.13 -3.04
C LYS A 60 -4.18 13.27 -2.04
N ASP A 61 -4.91 12.36 -1.41
CA ASP A 61 -4.34 11.29 -0.62
C ASP A 61 -3.63 10.31 -1.54
N ILE A 62 -2.31 10.23 -1.38
CA ILE A 62 -1.49 9.23 -2.04
C ILE A 62 -1.02 8.22 -1.01
N HIS A 63 -1.18 6.95 -1.35
CA HIS A 63 -0.64 5.85 -0.56
C HIS A 63 0.87 5.73 -0.83
N ILE A 64 1.65 5.63 0.24
CA ILE A 64 3.09 5.43 0.16
C ILE A 64 3.37 3.93 -0.05
N PRO A 65 4.24 3.56 -1.01
CA PRO A 65 4.64 2.17 -1.19
C PRO A 65 5.49 1.69 -0.01
N MET A 66 5.12 0.56 0.57
CA MET A 66 5.87 -0.14 1.62
C MET A 66 6.80 -1.19 1.02
N PRO A 67 8.03 -1.35 1.54
CA PRO A 67 8.95 -2.40 1.08
C PRO A 67 8.44 -3.80 1.44
N LEU A 68 8.66 -4.76 0.53
CA LEU A 68 8.23 -6.16 0.68
C LEU A 68 8.75 -6.84 1.96
N SER A 69 9.93 -6.45 2.45
CA SER A 69 10.54 -7.02 3.65
C SER A 69 9.77 -6.70 4.95
N LYS A 70 8.89 -5.68 4.94
CA LYS A 70 8.15 -5.24 6.12
C LYS A 70 6.72 -5.78 6.19
N VAL A 71 6.33 -6.62 5.24
CA VAL A 71 4.97 -7.17 5.11
C VAL A 71 5.00 -8.68 5.04
N THR A 72 4.03 -9.28 5.71
CA THR A 72 3.75 -10.73 5.68
C THR A 72 2.36 -10.98 5.14
N LEU A 73 2.19 -12.05 4.37
CA LEU A 73 0.86 -12.55 3.98
C LEU A 73 0.09 -12.93 5.24
N GLU A 74 -1.08 -12.33 5.41
CA GLU A 74 -2.03 -12.74 6.45
C GLU A 74 -3.09 -13.60 5.78
N LYS A 75 -2.91 -14.91 5.83
CA LYS A 75 -4.00 -15.84 5.56
C LYS A 75 -4.96 -15.72 6.72
N LYS A 76 -6.10 -15.06 6.51
CA LYS A 76 -7.25 -15.25 7.39
C LYS A 76 -7.72 -16.69 7.22
N GLU A 77 -7.23 -17.58 8.05
CA GLU A 77 -7.90 -18.86 8.28
C GLU A 77 -9.28 -18.55 8.86
N THR A 78 -10.27 -18.85 8.04
CA THR A 78 -11.55 -19.49 8.38
C THR A 78 -12.17 -19.03 9.71
N LYS A 79 -13.11 -18.09 9.64
CA LYS A 79 -14.21 -18.11 10.62
C LYS A 79 -15.06 -19.34 10.30
N LYS A 80 -14.83 -20.41 11.06
CA LYS A 80 -15.70 -21.57 11.19
C LYS A 80 -16.99 -21.16 11.92
#